data_AF-A0AAN8CQY8-F1
#
_entry.id   AF-A0AAN8CQY8-F1
#
_cell.length_a   1.000
_cell.length_b   1.000
_cell.length_c   1.000
_cell.angle_alpha   90.00
_cell.angle_beta   90.00
_cell.angle_gamma   90.00
#
_symmetry.space_group_name_H-M   'P 1'
#
loop_
_entity.id
_entity.type
_entity.pdbx_description
1 polymer ?
#
loop_
_entity_poly.entity_id
_entity_poly.type
_entity_poly.pdbx_seq_one_letter_code
_entity_poly.pdbx_strand_id
1 'polypeptide(L)'
;MPARAGVVDSLLGVFQPEAGRADLVHTVCRCVANKGAASPKPHGCDDLRETNILLILLRAHKKKWIKPSSLSAVKLEKLVTDKRLCKDIGKLSAVHQTSNVEGFHSLIIQFAPKCYVYSYTGMLCRTLLARLHYNENASRHTATTKAGEQRFKIRYPKYKAGGHVVKKILVEATFSYVDDLMREVVDLCKKPSADRPVQLEEPPTLSSAMEKPDKAEAIKAHASRFKTK
;
A
#
# COMPACT_ATOMS: atom_id res chain seq x y z
N MET A 1 -2.00 -34.63 -19.81
CA MET A 1 -1.14 -33.84 -18.91
C MET A 1 -0.86 -32.49 -19.58
N PRO A 2 -1.57 -31.40 -19.22
CA PRO A 2 -1.37 -30.12 -19.86
C PRO A 2 -0.37 -29.23 -19.10
N ALA A 3 0.23 -28.35 -19.88
CA ALA A 3 1.41 -27.54 -19.65
C ALA A 3 1.38 -26.63 -18.40
N ARG A 4 2.51 -26.60 -17.67
CA ARG A 4 2.83 -25.60 -16.64
C ARG A 4 3.47 -24.36 -17.29
N ALA A 5 2.66 -23.55 -17.95
CA ALA A 5 2.96 -22.15 -18.20
C ALA A 5 2.04 -21.34 -17.27
N GLY A 6 2.56 -20.80 -16.16
CA GLY A 6 1.70 -20.03 -15.25
C GLY A 6 2.25 -19.66 -13.86
N VAL A 7 3.46 -20.11 -13.48
CA VAL A 7 3.98 -19.79 -12.13
C VAL A 7 4.56 -18.37 -12.05
N VAL A 8 5.11 -17.83 -13.15
CA VAL A 8 5.75 -16.51 -13.15
C VAL A 8 4.76 -15.35 -13.24
N ASP A 9 3.67 -15.47 -14.01
CA ASP A 9 2.62 -14.43 -14.08
C ASP A 9 1.78 -14.33 -12.79
N SER A 10 1.73 -15.40 -12.01
CA SER A 10 1.02 -15.42 -10.72
C SER A 10 1.74 -14.60 -9.62
N LEU A 11 3.05 -14.36 -9.76
CA LEU A 11 3.87 -13.64 -8.76
C LEU A 11 3.87 -12.11 -8.93
N LEU A 12 3.36 -11.62 -10.06
CA LEU A 12 3.15 -10.18 -10.32
C LEU A 12 1.77 -9.68 -9.87
N GLY A 13 0.97 -10.58 -9.27
CA GLY A 13 -0.34 -10.30 -8.67
C GLY A 13 -0.36 -9.04 -7.80
N VAL A 14 -1.24 -8.15 -8.21
CA VAL A 14 -1.56 -6.81 -7.73
C VAL A 14 -1.88 -6.83 -6.23
N PHE A 15 -1.56 -5.73 -5.54
CA PHE A 15 -2.18 -5.37 -4.26
C PHE A 15 -3.69 -5.18 -4.49
N GLN A 16 -4.45 -6.27 -4.54
CA GLN A 16 -5.90 -6.27 -4.70
C GLN A 16 -6.54 -6.32 -3.31
N PRO A 17 -7.15 -5.23 -2.82
CA PRO A 17 -8.10 -5.34 -1.73
C PRO A 17 -9.30 -6.14 -2.23
N GLU A 18 -9.51 -7.30 -1.60
CA GLU A 18 -10.63 -8.24 -1.79
C GLU A 18 -11.93 -7.55 -2.24
N ALA A 19 -12.27 -7.73 -3.51
CA ALA A 19 -13.53 -7.28 -4.10
C ALA A 19 -14.63 -8.28 -3.72
N GLY A 20 -15.26 -8.10 -2.56
CA GLY A 20 -16.16 -9.12 -2.03
C GLY A 20 -17.22 -8.67 -1.03
N ARG A 21 -17.64 -7.39 -1.05
CA ARG A 21 -18.93 -6.89 -0.53
C ARG A 21 -19.00 -5.40 -0.81
N ALA A 22 -19.93 -4.98 -1.65
CA ALA A 22 -20.25 -3.57 -1.81
C ALA A 22 -21.00 -3.10 -0.55
N ASP A 23 -20.26 -2.94 0.55
CA ASP A 23 -20.78 -2.32 1.76
C ASP A 23 -21.12 -0.86 1.45
N LEU A 24 -22.26 -0.41 1.97
CA LEU A 24 -22.74 0.97 1.89
C LEU A 24 -21.63 2.00 2.20
N VAL A 25 -20.68 1.62 3.06
CA VAL A 25 -19.47 2.37 3.44
C VAL A 25 -18.53 2.59 2.26
N HIS A 26 -18.32 1.58 1.40
CA HIS A 26 -17.46 1.66 0.22
C HIS A 26 -18.06 2.59 -0.84
N THR A 27 -19.38 2.59 -0.99
CA THR A 27 -20.12 3.51 -1.87
C THR A 27 -20.07 4.95 -1.35
N VAL A 28 -20.26 5.16 -0.04
CA VAL A 28 -20.14 6.48 0.60
C VAL A 28 -18.70 7.01 0.51
N CYS A 29 -17.68 6.18 0.75
CA CYS A 29 -16.28 6.56 0.59
C CYS A 29 -15.93 6.95 -0.85
N ARG A 30 -16.43 6.23 -1.86
CA ARG A 30 -16.21 6.55 -3.28
C ARG A 30 -16.84 7.89 -3.67
N CYS A 31 -18.03 8.22 -3.16
CA CYS A 31 -18.69 9.51 -3.40
C CYS A 31 -17.98 10.68 -2.70
N VAL A 32 -17.40 10.47 -1.50
CA VAL A 32 -16.66 11.51 -0.78
C VAL A 32 -15.28 11.77 -1.41
N ALA A 33 -14.61 10.73 -1.92
CA ALA A 33 -13.30 10.84 -2.55
C ALA A 33 -13.30 11.61 -3.88
N ASN A 34 -14.43 11.64 -4.60
CA ASN A 34 -14.55 12.33 -5.89
C ASN A 34 -14.79 13.85 -5.82
N LYS A 35 -14.71 14.48 -4.62
CA LYS A 35 -14.82 15.95 -4.51
C LYS A 35 -13.56 16.74 -4.91
N GLY A 36 -12.47 16.06 -5.33
CA GLY A 36 -11.16 16.71 -5.55
C GLY A 36 -10.56 16.65 -6.95
N ALA A 37 -11.13 15.92 -7.92
CA ALA A 37 -10.53 15.78 -9.24
C ALA A 37 -11.23 16.67 -10.28
N ALA A 38 -10.61 17.80 -10.62
CA ALA A 38 -10.94 18.55 -11.82
C ALA A 38 -10.37 17.80 -13.04
N SER A 39 -11.24 17.25 -13.88
CA SER A 39 -10.89 16.72 -15.21
C SER A 39 -11.91 17.24 -16.23
N PRO A 40 -11.51 17.48 -17.49
CA PRO A 40 -12.32 18.21 -18.46
C PRO A 40 -13.56 17.40 -18.90
N LYS A 41 -14.66 18.13 -19.09
CA LYS A 41 -16.01 17.59 -19.34
C LYS A 41 -16.11 16.89 -20.71
N PRO A 42 -16.72 15.70 -20.81
CA PRO A 42 -17.47 15.31 -21.99
C PRO A 42 -18.88 15.95 -21.93
N HIS A 43 -19.35 16.45 -23.06
CA HIS A 43 -20.68 17.02 -23.21
C HIS A 43 -21.78 15.99 -22.90
N GLY A 44 -22.78 16.40 -22.10
CA GLY A 44 -24.01 15.64 -21.86
C GLY A 44 -24.14 14.99 -20.48
N CYS A 45 -23.93 15.73 -19.40
CA CYS A 45 -24.41 15.35 -18.06
C CYS A 45 -24.46 16.60 -17.17
N ASP A 46 -25.51 17.40 -17.38
CA ASP A 46 -25.95 18.32 -16.33
C ASP A 46 -26.57 17.48 -15.20
N ASP A 47 -26.41 17.95 -13.95
CA ASP A 47 -27.01 17.42 -12.71
C ASP A 47 -26.30 16.33 -11.88
N LEU A 48 -24.97 16.38 -11.71
CA LEU A 48 -24.30 15.61 -10.65
C LEU A 48 -23.47 16.42 -9.64
N ARG A 49 -23.47 17.76 -9.74
CA ARG A 49 -22.69 18.63 -8.82
C ARG A 49 -23.30 18.83 -7.43
N GLU A 50 -24.51 18.35 -7.19
CA GLU A 50 -25.16 18.42 -5.88
C GLU A 50 -25.67 17.06 -5.40
N THR A 51 -24.84 16.02 -5.51
CA THR A 51 -25.20 14.71 -4.95
C THR A 51 -25.08 14.73 -3.42
N ASN A 52 -26.16 15.21 -2.81
CA ASN A 52 -26.45 15.12 -1.41
C ASN A 52 -26.38 13.63 -1.00
N ILE A 53 -25.45 13.27 -0.12
CA ILE A 53 -25.18 11.87 0.29
C ILE A 53 -26.46 11.19 0.82
N LEU A 54 -27.35 11.98 1.42
CA LEU A 54 -28.68 11.55 1.82
C LEU A 54 -29.55 11.09 0.66
N LEU A 55 -29.47 11.75 -0.49
CA LEU A 55 -30.25 11.39 -1.67
C LEU A 55 -29.83 10.02 -2.20
N ILE A 56 -28.54 9.67 -2.12
CA ILE A 56 -28.01 8.36 -2.52
C ILE A 56 -28.43 7.27 -1.52
N LEU A 57 -28.29 7.54 -0.21
CA LEU A 57 -28.71 6.61 0.84
C LEU A 57 -30.24 6.38 0.88
N LEU A 58 -31.03 7.42 0.57
CA LEU A 58 -32.49 7.35 0.55
C LEU A 58 -33.07 6.86 -0.78
N ARG A 59 -32.40 7.07 -1.94
CA ARG A 59 -32.86 6.55 -3.24
C ARG A 59 -32.50 5.09 -3.47
N ALA A 60 -31.42 4.57 -2.88
CA ALA A 60 -30.98 3.20 -3.12
C ALA A 60 -31.90 2.12 -2.50
N HIS A 61 -32.78 2.50 -1.57
CA HIS A 61 -33.63 1.55 -0.83
C HIS A 61 -35.10 1.67 -1.22
N LYS A 62 -35.74 0.57 -1.66
CA LYS A 62 -37.17 0.54 -2.05
C LYS A 62 -38.13 0.98 -0.92
N LYS A 63 -37.71 0.83 0.34
CA LYS A 63 -38.48 1.25 1.53
C LYS A 63 -37.95 2.59 2.04
N LYS A 64 -38.81 3.62 2.01
CA LYS A 64 -38.50 4.97 2.51
C LYS A 64 -38.71 5.01 4.03
N TRP A 65 -37.64 4.80 4.80
CA TRP A 65 -37.65 4.78 6.27
C TRP A 65 -37.76 6.18 6.90
N ILE A 66 -37.33 7.21 6.18
CA ILE A 66 -37.33 8.59 6.65
C ILE A 66 -38.01 9.45 5.59
N LYS A 67 -38.95 10.29 6.01
CA LYS A 67 -39.57 11.26 5.11
C LYS A 67 -38.54 12.33 4.73
N PRO A 68 -38.29 12.57 3.42
CA PRO A 68 -37.47 13.69 3.00
C PRO A 68 -38.06 14.98 3.59
N SER A 69 -37.20 15.95 3.92
CA SER A 69 -37.52 17.21 4.61
C SER A 69 -38.13 17.13 6.03
N SER A 70 -38.22 15.95 6.64
CA SER A 70 -38.53 15.87 8.08
C SER A 70 -37.38 16.39 8.95
N LEU A 71 -37.67 16.84 10.17
CA LEU A 71 -36.64 17.29 11.12
C LEU A 71 -35.56 16.21 11.36
N SER A 72 -35.97 14.94 11.37
CA SER A 72 -35.05 13.80 11.49
C SER A 72 -34.12 13.65 10.29
N ALA A 73 -34.62 13.92 9.08
CA ALA A 73 -33.80 13.91 7.86
C ALA A 73 -32.74 15.02 7.89
N VAL A 74 -33.12 16.23 8.29
CA VAL A 74 -32.19 17.39 8.38
C VAL A 74 -31.11 17.15 9.46
N LYS A 75 -31.49 16.58 10.61
CA LYS A 75 -30.52 16.21 11.65
C LYS A 75 -29.55 15.13 11.17
N LEU A 76 -30.06 14.12 10.47
CA LEU A 76 -29.23 13.06 9.88
C LEU A 76 -28.27 13.62 8.83
N GLU A 77 -28.73 14.55 7.99
CA GLU A 77 -27.91 15.26 7.00
C GLU A 77 -26.71 15.91 7.65
N LYS A 78 -26.99 16.71 8.68
CA LYS A 78 -25.97 17.46 9.40
C LYS A 78 -24.93 16.55 10.06
N LEU A 79 -25.35 15.40 10.56
CA LEU A 79 -24.44 14.40 11.14
C LEU A 79 -23.59 13.72 10.06
N VAL A 80 -24.21 13.22 8.98
CA VAL A 80 -23.51 12.48 7.92
C VAL A 80 -22.57 13.37 7.12
N THR A 81 -22.90 14.66 6.99
CA THR A 81 -22.07 15.67 6.29
C THR A 81 -21.07 16.37 7.21
N ASP A 82 -21.01 16.03 8.50
CA ASP A 82 -20.01 16.60 9.41
C ASP A 82 -18.60 16.29 8.88
N LYS A 83 -17.79 17.35 8.75
CA LYS A 83 -16.41 17.27 8.28
C LYS A 83 -15.58 16.33 9.15
N ARG A 84 -15.84 16.29 10.46
CA ARG A 84 -15.14 15.40 11.40
C ARG A 84 -15.47 13.95 11.10
N LEU A 85 -16.76 13.62 10.98
CA LEU A 85 -17.23 12.29 10.63
C LEU A 85 -16.67 11.85 9.27
N CYS A 86 -16.72 12.70 8.26
CA CYS A 86 -16.18 12.39 6.94
C CYS A 86 -14.66 12.10 7.00
N LYS A 87 -13.91 12.88 7.78
CA LYS A 87 -12.47 12.67 7.99
C LYS A 87 -12.18 11.36 8.73
N ASP A 88 -12.98 11.03 9.74
CA ASP A 88 -12.81 9.82 10.52
C ASP A 88 -13.24 8.57 9.76
N ILE A 89 -14.33 8.63 8.97
CA ILE A 89 -14.69 7.59 8.00
C ILE A 89 -13.55 7.37 6.99
N GLY A 90 -12.92 8.44 6.53
CA GLY A 90 -11.71 8.35 5.69
C GLY A 90 -10.60 7.54 6.35
N LYS A 91 -10.32 7.76 7.64
CA LYS A 91 -9.32 7.00 8.40
C LYS A 91 -9.72 5.55 8.69
N LEU A 92 -11.01 5.27 8.77
CA LEU A 92 -11.56 3.92 8.95
C LEU A 92 -11.55 3.11 7.65
N SER A 93 -11.41 3.77 6.50
CA SER A 93 -11.30 3.10 5.22
C SER A 93 -9.98 2.33 5.12
N ALA A 94 -10.07 1.05 4.78
CA ALA A 94 -8.91 0.20 4.51
C ALA A 94 -7.97 0.80 3.43
N VAL A 95 -8.51 1.61 2.52
CA VAL A 95 -7.76 2.28 1.45
C VAL A 95 -6.79 3.34 2.00
N HIS A 96 -7.10 3.94 3.15
CA HIS A 96 -6.29 5.02 3.74
C HIS A 96 -5.42 4.53 4.91
N GLN A 97 -5.45 3.23 5.23
CA GLN A 97 -4.63 2.66 6.30
C GLN A 97 -3.19 2.40 5.81
N THR A 98 -2.23 3.13 6.37
CA THR A 98 -0.82 3.07 5.94
C THR A 98 0.00 2.00 6.65
N SER A 99 -0.54 1.32 7.68
CA SER A 99 0.24 0.40 8.52
C SER A 99 0.91 -0.73 7.73
N ASN A 100 0.24 -1.25 6.70
CA ASN A 100 0.76 -2.31 5.85
C ASN A 100 1.91 -1.81 4.96
N VAL A 101 1.73 -0.63 4.39
CA VAL A 101 2.74 0.04 3.57
C VAL A 101 3.96 0.39 4.41
N GLU A 102 3.77 0.91 5.61
CA GLU A 102 4.85 1.20 6.58
C GLU A 102 5.60 -0.08 7.01
N GLY A 103 4.85 -1.16 7.25
CA GLY A 103 5.42 -2.47 7.56
C GLY A 103 6.30 -3.00 6.43
N PHE A 104 5.81 -2.91 5.19
CA PHE A 104 6.57 -3.33 4.01
C PHE A 104 7.83 -2.48 3.80
N HIS A 105 7.74 -1.15 3.92
CA HIS A 105 8.92 -0.28 3.83
C HIS A 105 9.97 -0.60 4.90
N SER A 106 9.55 -0.95 6.10
CA SER A 106 10.46 -1.38 7.18
C SER A 106 11.23 -2.64 6.80
N LEU A 107 10.58 -3.60 6.11
CA LEU A 107 11.26 -4.79 5.60
C LEU A 107 12.25 -4.46 4.48
N ILE A 108 11.91 -3.58 3.53
CA ILE A 108 12.85 -3.16 2.49
C ILE A 108 14.13 -2.62 3.12
N ILE A 109 14.01 -1.79 4.15
CA ILE A 109 15.17 -1.24 4.87
C ILE A 109 16.00 -2.36 5.54
N GLN A 110 15.36 -3.43 6.02
CA GLN A 110 16.06 -4.58 6.62
C GLN A 110 16.81 -5.42 5.58
N PHE A 111 16.21 -5.68 4.40
CA PHE A 111 16.81 -6.50 3.34
C PHE A 111 17.82 -5.74 2.47
N ALA A 112 17.59 -4.44 2.27
CA ALA A 112 18.45 -3.52 1.53
C ALA A 112 18.69 -2.22 2.33
N PRO A 113 19.50 -2.27 3.42
CA PRO A 113 19.81 -1.07 4.18
C PRO A 113 20.49 0.01 3.34
N LYS A 114 20.06 1.26 3.50
CA LYS A 114 20.57 2.43 2.75
C LYS A 114 22.05 2.73 2.99
N CYS A 115 22.63 2.21 4.08
CA CYS A 115 24.03 2.42 4.42
C CYS A 115 25.02 1.57 3.59
N TYR A 116 24.52 0.68 2.74
CA TYR A 116 25.33 -0.11 1.83
C TYR A 116 25.08 0.30 0.38
N VAL A 117 26.12 0.18 -0.44
CA VAL A 117 26.02 0.38 -1.89
C VAL A 117 25.70 -0.97 -2.53
N TYR A 118 24.68 -0.99 -3.39
CA TYR A 118 24.28 -2.16 -4.16
C TYR A 118 24.32 -1.85 -5.65
N SER A 119 24.63 -2.84 -6.47
CA SER A 119 24.32 -2.77 -7.90
C SER A 119 22.81 -2.75 -8.13
N TYR A 120 22.36 -2.30 -9.30
CA TYR A 120 20.94 -2.33 -9.66
C TYR A 120 20.31 -3.71 -9.46
N THR A 121 20.93 -4.75 -10.02
CA THR A 121 20.48 -6.14 -9.87
C THR A 121 20.45 -6.57 -8.41
N GLY A 122 21.48 -6.23 -7.63
CA GLY A 122 21.53 -6.57 -6.20
C GLY A 122 20.41 -5.91 -5.40
N MET A 123 20.11 -4.64 -5.66
CA MET A 123 19.01 -3.90 -5.03
C MET A 123 17.64 -4.48 -5.44
N LEU A 124 17.45 -4.80 -6.72
CA LEU A 124 16.24 -5.40 -7.25
C LEU A 124 15.98 -6.77 -6.58
N CYS A 125 16.97 -7.66 -6.57
CA CYS A 125 16.85 -8.98 -5.93
C CYS A 125 16.50 -8.86 -4.45
N ARG A 126 17.15 -7.97 -3.70
CA ARG A 126 16.85 -7.77 -2.26
C ARG A 126 15.45 -7.21 -2.02
N THR A 127 14.98 -6.32 -2.89
CA THR A 127 13.61 -5.78 -2.82
C THR A 127 12.58 -6.87 -3.12
N LEU A 128 12.86 -7.75 -4.09
CA LEU A 128 12.02 -8.92 -4.38
C LEU A 128 11.98 -9.91 -3.21
N LEU A 129 13.13 -10.18 -2.57
CA LEU A 129 13.19 -11.01 -1.36
C LEU A 129 12.38 -10.41 -0.21
N ALA A 130 12.44 -9.09 -0.01
CA ALA A 130 11.60 -8.41 0.98
C ALA A 130 10.11 -8.58 0.67
N ARG A 131 9.71 -8.54 -0.62
CA ARG A 131 8.34 -8.79 -1.06
C ARG A 131 7.89 -10.23 -0.79
N LEU A 132 8.73 -11.22 -1.10
CA LEU A 132 8.44 -12.62 -0.79
C LEU A 132 8.24 -12.83 0.72
N HIS A 133 9.17 -12.29 1.52
CA HIS A 133 9.07 -12.35 2.97
C HIS A 133 7.78 -11.68 3.50
N TYR A 134 7.43 -10.51 2.95
CA TYR A 134 6.21 -9.79 3.34
C TYR A 134 4.95 -10.57 2.98
N ASN A 135 4.86 -11.10 1.75
CA ASN A 135 3.70 -11.87 1.29
C ASN A 135 3.43 -13.09 2.18
N GLU A 136 4.48 -13.79 2.61
CA GLU A 136 4.37 -14.94 3.52
C GLU A 136 3.98 -14.50 4.95
N ASN A 137 4.49 -13.36 5.43
CA ASN A 137 4.44 -12.99 6.85
C ASN A 137 3.48 -11.83 7.21
N ALA A 138 2.82 -11.19 6.26
CA ALA A 138 1.96 -10.01 6.49
C ALA A 138 0.70 -10.35 7.30
N SER A 139 0.09 -11.51 7.04
CA SER A 139 -1.17 -11.94 7.65
C SER A 139 -0.98 -13.02 8.73
N ARG A 140 0.13 -12.97 9.48
CA ARG A 140 0.37 -13.93 10.56
C ARG A 140 -0.72 -13.87 11.62
N HIS A 141 -1.23 -15.03 11.99
CA HIS A 141 -2.24 -15.16 13.03
C HIS A 141 -1.64 -14.93 14.42
N THR A 142 -2.52 -14.74 15.41
CA THR A 142 -2.11 -14.58 16.81
C THR A 142 -1.59 -15.91 17.34
N ALA A 143 -0.45 -15.89 18.04
CA ALA A 143 0.14 -17.07 18.64
C ALA A 143 -0.77 -17.64 19.73
N THR A 144 -0.81 -18.97 19.81
CA THR A 144 -1.66 -19.71 20.73
C THR A 144 -0.79 -20.43 21.77
N THR A 145 -1.25 -20.55 23.01
CA THR A 145 -0.60 -21.38 24.04
C THR A 145 -0.90 -22.86 23.81
N LYS A 146 -0.21 -23.75 24.53
CA LYS A 146 -0.49 -25.21 24.49
C LYS A 146 -1.94 -25.55 24.86
N ALA A 147 -2.61 -24.67 25.60
CA ALA A 147 -4.01 -24.81 26.01
C ALA A 147 -5.03 -24.24 24.99
N GLY A 148 -4.57 -23.70 23.85
CA GLY A 148 -5.47 -23.13 22.84
C GLY A 148 -5.81 -21.65 23.03
N GLU A 149 -5.21 -20.96 24.01
CA GLU A 149 -5.51 -19.56 24.32
C GLU A 149 -4.61 -18.59 23.53
N GLN A 150 -5.18 -17.46 23.08
CA GLN A 150 -4.43 -16.42 22.37
C GLN A 150 -3.43 -15.71 23.28
N ARG A 151 -2.21 -15.51 22.79
CA ARG A 151 -1.13 -14.86 23.52
C ARG A 151 -1.14 -13.35 23.34
N PHE A 152 -1.00 -12.64 24.46
CA PHE A 152 -0.93 -11.19 24.49
C PHE A 152 0.28 -10.69 25.28
N LYS A 153 0.74 -9.49 24.96
CA LYS A 153 1.79 -8.77 25.69
C LYS A 153 1.25 -7.41 26.13
N ILE A 154 1.44 -7.08 27.40
CA ILE A 154 1.13 -5.75 27.93
C ILE A 154 2.30 -4.81 27.61
N ARG A 155 2.00 -3.63 27.07
CA ARG A 155 2.95 -2.52 26.91
C ARG A 155 2.49 -1.30 27.69
N TYR A 156 3.45 -0.55 28.22
CA TYR A 156 3.21 0.67 28.99
C TYR A 156 3.74 1.88 28.22
N PRO A 157 2.95 2.47 27.31
CA PRO A 157 3.41 3.60 26.53
C PRO A 157 3.40 4.89 27.38
N LYS A 158 4.46 5.71 27.21
CA LYS A 158 4.67 6.95 27.98
C LYS A 158 3.46 7.89 27.97
N TYR A 159 2.78 8.04 26.84
CA TYR A 159 1.64 8.95 26.69
C TYR A 159 0.40 8.57 27.53
N LYS A 160 0.33 7.34 28.05
CA LYS A 160 -0.76 6.89 28.92
C LYS A 160 -0.52 7.13 30.40
N ALA A 161 0.60 7.75 30.78
CA ALA A 161 0.89 8.19 32.16
C ALA A 161 0.50 7.15 33.25
N GLY A 162 0.98 5.90 33.10
CA GLY A 162 0.66 4.79 34.02
C GLY A 162 -0.37 3.79 33.49
N GLY A 163 -1.10 4.13 32.42
CA GLY A 163 -1.97 3.18 31.72
C GLY A 163 -1.21 2.18 30.84
N HIS A 164 -1.91 1.15 30.36
CA HIS A 164 -1.34 0.10 29.51
C HIS A 164 -2.11 -0.10 28.19
N VAL A 165 -1.48 -0.84 27.28
CA VAL A 165 -2.05 -1.32 26.02
C VAL A 165 -1.72 -2.80 25.88
N VAL A 166 -2.74 -3.61 25.64
CA VAL A 166 -2.60 -5.03 25.34
C VAL A 166 -2.37 -5.18 23.84
N LYS A 167 -1.28 -5.86 23.46
CA LYS A 167 -0.97 -6.19 22.06
C LYS A 167 -0.99 -7.70 21.85
N LYS A 168 -1.60 -8.14 20.75
CA LYS A 168 -1.53 -9.54 20.29
C LYS A 168 -0.08 -9.91 19.99
N ILE A 169 0.35 -11.09 20.43
CA ILE A 169 1.62 -11.68 20.01
C ILE A 169 1.32 -12.52 18.79
N LEU A 170 1.97 -12.24 17.66
CA LEU A 170 1.80 -13.03 16.44
C LEU A 170 2.69 -14.27 16.48
N VAL A 171 2.35 -15.29 15.70
CA VAL A 171 3.25 -16.43 15.46
C VAL A 171 4.59 -15.94 14.92
N GLU A 172 5.65 -16.70 15.16
CA GLU A 172 6.98 -16.42 14.59
C GLU A 172 6.94 -16.37 13.06
N ALA A 173 7.90 -15.65 12.47
CA ALA A 173 7.97 -15.52 11.03
C ALA A 173 8.45 -16.83 10.40
N THR A 174 7.87 -17.18 9.26
CA THR A 174 8.28 -18.34 8.47
C THR A 174 9.12 -17.87 7.28
N PHE A 175 9.94 -18.79 6.76
CA PHE A 175 10.89 -18.54 5.68
C PHE A 175 10.81 -19.61 4.59
N SER A 176 9.63 -20.20 4.38
CA SER A 176 9.46 -21.30 3.42
C SER A 176 9.82 -20.89 1.98
N TYR A 177 9.60 -19.62 1.62
CA TYR A 177 10.04 -19.05 0.35
C TYR A 177 11.56 -19.22 0.09
N VAL A 178 12.38 -19.31 1.14
CA VAL A 178 13.83 -19.50 1.00
C VAL A 178 14.14 -20.91 0.51
N ASP A 179 13.46 -21.92 1.05
CA ASP A 179 13.65 -23.31 0.64
C ASP A 179 13.24 -23.52 -0.83
N ASP A 180 12.12 -22.92 -1.23
CA ASP A 180 11.65 -22.94 -2.62
C ASP A 180 12.65 -22.25 -3.56
N LEU A 181 13.17 -21.08 -3.16
CA LEU A 181 14.17 -20.36 -3.93
C LEU A 181 15.47 -21.15 -4.07
N MET A 182 15.94 -21.78 -2.99
CA MET A 182 17.15 -22.59 -3.01
C MET A 182 16.99 -23.81 -3.91
N ARG A 183 15.82 -24.44 -3.92
CA ARG A 183 15.51 -25.55 -4.83
C ARG A 183 15.57 -25.11 -6.29
N GLU A 184 14.95 -23.98 -6.62
CA GLU A 184 14.98 -23.42 -7.98
C GLU A 184 16.41 -23.06 -8.41
N VAL A 185 17.22 -22.49 -7.53
CA VAL A 185 18.63 -22.19 -7.81
C VAL A 185 19.41 -23.47 -8.13
N VAL A 186 19.21 -24.54 -7.34
CA VAL A 186 19.85 -25.84 -7.58
C VAL A 186 19.43 -26.42 -8.93
N ASP A 187 18.16 -26.33 -9.30
CA ASP A 187 17.67 -26.81 -10.58
C ASP A 187 18.17 -25.98 -11.76
N LEU A 188 18.30 -24.66 -11.60
CA LEU A 188 18.94 -23.78 -12.58
C LEU A 188 20.42 -24.11 -12.77
N CYS A 189 21.15 -24.45 -11.71
CA CYS A 189 22.56 -24.85 -11.80
C CYS A 189 22.78 -26.14 -12.60
N LYS A 190 21.77 -27.02 -12.68
CA LYS A 190 21.83 -28.26 -13.48
C LYS A 190 21.60 -28.01 -14.97
N LYS A 191 21.04 -26.86 -15.37
CA LYS A 191 20.74 -26.54 -16.76
C LYS A 191 22.00 -26.05 -17.50
N PRO A 192 22.14 -26.37 -18.80
CA PRO A 192 23.25 -25.88 -19.60
C PRO A 192 23.21 -24.34 -19.73
N SER A 193 24.40 -23.73 -19.84
CA SER A 193 24.60 -22.27 -19.78
C SER A 193 23.72 -21.44 -20.74
N ALA A 194 23.29 -22.02 -21.86
CA ALA A 194 22.48 -21.35 -22.88
C ALA A 194 21.03 -21.08 -22.43
N ASP A 195 20.57 -21.75 -21.38
CA ASP A 195 19.20 -21.63 -20.84
C ASP A 195 19.16 -20.81 -19.53
N ARG A 196 20.27 -20.12 -19.20
CA ARG A 196 20.32 -19.22 -18.03
C ARG A 196 19.59 -17.91 -18.35
N PRO A 197 18.79 -17.38 -17.40
CA PRO A 197 18.06 -16.15 -17.61
C PRO A 197 19.00 -15.00 -17.99
N VAL A 198 18.54 -14.21 -18.96
CA VAL A 198 19.24 -13.06 -19.54
C VAL A 198 19.58 -12.05 -18.45
N GLN A 199 20.79 -11.49 -18.53
CA GLN A 199 21.23 -10.41 -17.65
C GLN A 199 20.31 -9.19 -17.82
N LEU A 200 19.71 -8.75 -16.72
CA LEU A 200 18.80 -7.59 -16.76
C LEU A 200 19.57 -6.35 -17.20
N GLU A 201 19.05 -5.64 -18.21
CA GLU A 201 19.60 -4.35 -18.60
C GLU A 201 19.34 -3.31 -17.50
N GLU A 202 20.42 -2.68 -17.04
CA GLU A 202 20.32 -1.63 -16.02
C GLU A 202 19.75 -0.36 -16.66
N PRO A 203 18.65 0.20 -16.12
CA PRO A 203 18.10 1.44 -16.65
C PRO A 203 19.12 2.58 -16.47
N PRO A 204 19.13 3.57 -17.39
CA PRO A 204 20.02 4.70 -17.28
C PRO A 204 19.74 5.50 -15.99
N THR A 205 20.77 6.10 -15.41
CA THR A 205 20.62 6.94 -14.22
C THR A 205 19.77 8.16 -14.52
N LEU A 206 19.07 8.71 -13.50
CA LEU A 206 18.24 9.92 -13.67
C LEU A 206 19.02 11.12 -14.24
N SER A 207 20.33 11.18 -14.03
CA SER A 207 21.21 12.24 -14.50
C SER A 207 21.83 12.01 -15.87
N SER A 208 21.56 10.86 -16.51
CA SER A 208 22.07 10.58 -17.85
C SER A 208 21.53 11.54 -18.90
N ALA A 209 20.26 11.95 -18.75
CA ALA A 209 19.57 12.86 -19.67
C ALA A 209 19.78 14.35 -19.34
N MET A 210 20.46 14.67 -18.23
CA MET A 210 20.69 16.06 -17.81
C MET A 210 21.96 16.62 -18.43
N GLU A 211 21.93 17.90 -18.81
CA GLU A 211 23.12 18.62 -19.27
C GLU A 211 24.12 18.74 -18.11
N LYS A 212 25.36 18.33 -18.37
CA LYS A 212 26.43 18.34 -17.37
C LYS A 212 27.29 19.57 -17.61
N PRO A 213 27.45 20.47 -16.61
CA PRO A 213 28.30 21.64 -16.77
C PRO A 213 29.76 21.22 -16.95
N ASP A 214 30.54 22.10 -17.57
CA ASP A 214 31.99 21.91 -17.63
C ASP A 214 32.59 21.86 -16.23
N LYS A 215 33.57 20.98 -16.03
CA LYS A 215 34.18 20.75 -14.72
C LYS A 215 34.88 22.00 -14.19
N ALA A 216 35.56 22.77 -15.04
CA ALA A 216 36.27 23.97 -14.61
C ALA A 216 35.29 25.09 -14.25
N GLU A 217 34.21 25.24 -15.02
CA GLU A 217 33.13 26.20 -14.71
C GLU A 217 32.40 25.85 -13.41
N ALA A 218 32.08 24.56 -13.20
CA ALA A 218 31.44 24.09 -11.97
C ALA A 218 32.31 24.31 -10.73
N ILE A 219 33.64 24.11 -10.83
CA ILE A 219 34.58 24.37 -9.73
C ILE A 219 34.64 25.88 -9.41
N LYS A 220 34.71 26.75 -10.42
CA LYS A 220 34.70 28.22 -10.24
C LYS A 220 33.40 28.68 -9.59
N ALA A 221 32.26 28.18 -10.05
CA ALA A 221 30.94 28.48 -9.49
C ALA A 221 30.82 28.00 -8.03
N HIS A 222 31.34 26.82 -7.70
CA HIS A 222 31.36 26.30 -6.32
C HIS A 222 32.25 27.14 -5.38
N ALA A 223 33.40 27.60 -5.87
CA ALA A 223 34.31 28.46 -5.10
C ALA A 223 33.76 29.88 -4.93
N SER A 224 32.97 30.37 -5.90
CA SER A 224 32.30 31.68 -5.80
C SER A 224 31.05 31.59 -4.91
N ARG A 225 31.02 32.36 -3.82
CA ARG A 225 29.82 32.48 -2.96
C ARG A 225 28.69 33.31 -3.59
N PHE A 226 28.94 33.97 -4.71
CA PHE A 226 27.97 34.85 -5.37
C PHE A 226 27.29 34.11 -6.51
N LYS A 227 25.96 34.26 -6.63
CA LYS A 227 25.23 33.77 -7.80
C LYS A 227 25.65 34.59 -9.02
N THR A 228 26.16 33.93 -10.04
CA THR A 228 26.34 34.53 -11.36
C THR A 228 24.98 34.93 -11.90
N LYS A 229 24.83 36.19 -12.32
CA LYS A 229 23.59 36.76 -12.88
C LYS A 229 23.30 36.23 -14.28
#